data_AF-A0A061NGT3-F1
#
_entry.id   AF-A0A061NGT3-F1
#
_cell.length_a   1.000
_cell.length_b   1.000
_cell.length_c   1.000
_cell.angle_alpha   90.00
_cell.angle_beta   90.00
_cell.angle_gamma   90.00
#
_symmetry.space_group_name_H-M   'P 1'
#
loop_
_entity.id
_entity.type
_entity.pdbx_description
1 polymer ?
#
loop_
_entity_poly.entity_id
_entity_poly.type
_entity_poly.pdbx_seq_one_letter_code
_entity_poly.pdbx_strand_id
1 'polypeptide(L)'
;MINQDELNGLHEFLQTKMVDIGNRMTAGETSITPYNKDNKKLACTFCPFQSVCQFDPTLPGNDYRDIPKLDDDEALQKMMDLRAKREGEK
;
A
#
# COMPACT_ATOMS: atom_id res chain seq x y z
N MET A 1 14.95 17.64 2.26
CA MET A 1 15.76 17.31 1.08
C MET A 1 16.31 15.92 1.33
N ILE A 2 16.01 14.96 0.46
CA ILE A 2 16.41 13.57 0.69
C ILE A 2 17.90 13.36 0.40
N ASN A 3 18.56 12.53 1.20
CA ASN A 3 19.96 12.16 1.02
C ASN A 3 20.10 10.85 0.19
N GLN A 4 21.33 10.46 -0.13
CA GLN A 4 21.59 9.30 -1.00
C GLN A 4 21.13 7.97 -0.38
N ASP A 5 21.26 7.81 0.94
CA ASP A 5 20.86 6.59 1.65
C ASP A 5 19.33 6.47 1.72
N GLU A 6 18.63 7.58 1.98
CA GLU A 6 17.17 7.66 1.92
C GLU A 6 16.62 7.34 0.52
N LEU A 7 17.27 7.84 -0.53
CA LEU A 7 16.90 7.53 -1.91
C LEU A 7 17.07 6.04 -2.23
N ASN A 8 18.17 5.44 -1.77
CA ASN A 8 18.39 4.00 -1.92
C ASN A 8 17.33 3.19 -1.17
N GLY A 9 16.97 3.60 0.05
CA GLY A 9 15.90 2.98 0.83
C GLY A 9 14.53 3.03 0.13
N LEU A 10 14.20 4.16 -0.50
CA LEU A 10 12.99 4.31 -1.31
C LEU A 10 12.99 3.34 -2.52
N HIS A 11 14.12 3.24 -3.23
CA HIS A 11 14.25 2.32 -4.38
C HIS A 11 14.09 0.86 -3.97
N GLU A 12 14.72 0.43 -2.88
CA GLU A 12 14.60 -0.93 -2.38
C GLU A 12 13.17 -1.25 -1.92
N PHE A 13 12.51 -0.31 -1.23
CA PHE A 13 11.11 -0.45 -0.86
C PHE A 13 10.21 -0.63 -2.08
N LEU A 14 10.42 0.19 -3.12
CA LEU A 14 9.68 0.11 -4.39
C LEU A 14 9.87 -1.25 -5.07
N GLN A 15 11.11 -1.72 -5.22
CA GLN A 15 11.39 -3.04 -5.81
C GLN A 15 10.71 -4.17 -5.03
N THR A 16 10.76 -4.09 -3.70
CA THR A 16 10.14 -5.08 -2.82
C THR A 16 8.62 -5.12 -3.01
N LYS A 17 7.98 -3.94 -3.12
CA LYS A 17 6.54 -3.86 -3.38
C LYS A 17 6.16 -4.36 -4.77
N MET A 18 6.98 -4.10 -5.78
CA MET A 18 6.73 -4.62 -7.13
C MET A 18 6.74 -6.16 -7.15
N VAL A 19 7.72 -6.79 -6.49
CA VAL A 19 7.80 -8.26 -6.39
C VAL A 19 6.61 -8.83 -5.61
N ASP A 20 6.27 -8.24 -4.46
CA ASP A 20 5.11 -8.67 -3.64
C ASP A 20 3.80 -8.61 -4.44
N ILE A 21 3.53 -7.48 -5.09
CA ILE A 21 2.33 -7.30 -5.92
C ILE A 21 2.31 -8.30 -7.07
N GLY A 22 3.42 -8.50 -7.77
CA GLY A 22 3.52 -9.46 -8.88
C GLY A 22 3.25 -10.91 -8.44
N ASN A 23 3.80 -11.31 -7.29
CA ASN A 23 3.57 -12.64 -6.73
C ASN A 23 2.08 -12.84 -6.36
N ARG A 24 1.45 -11.84 -5.74
CA ARG A 24 0.03 -11.90 -5.37
C ARG A 24 -0.89 -11.97 -6.59
N MET A 25 -0.59 -11.19 -7.63
CA MET A 25 -1.31 -11.23 -8.90
C MET A 25 -1.21 -12.60 -9.57
N THR A 26 0.00 -13.17 -9.66
CA THR A 26 0.22 -14.49 -10.29
C THR A 26 -0.32 -15.65 -9.46
N ALA A 27 -0.45 -15.49 -8.15
CA ALA A 27 -1.16 -16.42 -7.28
C ALA A 27 -2.70 -16.35 -7.41
N GLY A 28 -3.23 -15.42 -8.21
CA GLY A 28 -4.67 -15.28 -8.46
C GLY A 28 -5.42 -14.49 -7.38
N GLU A 29 -4.73 -13.60 -6.64
CA GLU A 29 -5.40 -12.77 -5.66
C GLU A 29 -6.32 -11.73 -6.32
N THR A 30 -7.62 -11.80 -6.02
CA THR A 30 -8.66 -10.90 -6.56
C THR A 30 -9.51 -10.24 -5.47
N SER A 31 -8.99 -10.13 -4.25
CA SER A 31 -9.73 -9.57 -3.11
C SER A 31 -10.12 -8.10 -3.35
N ILE A 32 -11.35 -7.74 -2.97
CA ILE A 32 -11.86 -6.37 -3.09
C ILE A 32 -11.57 -5.63 -1.78
N THR A 33 -10.49 -4.84 -1.76
CA THR A 33 -10.06 -4.08 -0.56
C THR A 33 -9.76 -2.62 -0.93
N PRO A 34 -10.78 -1.80 -1.25
CA PRO A 34 -10.59 -0.41 -1.63
C PRO A 34 -9.99 0.38 -0.48
N TYR A 35 -9.05 1.27 -0.78
CA TYR A 35 -8.48 2.13 0.25
C TYR A 35 -9.37 3.34 0.56
N ASN A 36 -9.28 3.81 1.79
CA ASN A 36 -9.74 5.13 2.21
C ASN A 36 -8.52 5.92 2.69
N LYS A 37 -8.22 7.03 2.02
CA LYS A 37 -7.14 7.94 2.42
C LYS A 37 -7.75 9.23 2.95
N ASP A 38 -7.39 9.59 4.17
CA ASP A 38 -7.78 10.82 4.86
C ASP A 38 -9.30 11.07 4.93
N ASN A 39 -10.13 10.01 4.99
CA ASN A 39 -11.61 10.09 4.99
C ASN A 39 -12.22 10.90 3.83
N LYS A 40 -11.46 11.13 2.76
CA LYS A 40 -11.85 12.03 1.65
C LYS A 40 -11.47 11.51 0.27
N LYS A 41 -10.57 10.52 0.20
CA LYS A 41 -10.09 9.96 -1.06
C LYS A 41 -10.31 8.46 -1.05
N LEU A 42 -11.50 8.06 -1.52
CA LEU A 42 -11.86 6.66 -1.67
C LEU A 42 -11.31 6.15 -3.01
N ALA A 43 -10.75 4.93 -3.02
CA ALA A 43 -10.34 4.27 -4.26
C ALA A 43 -11.50 4.20 -5.28
N CYS A 44 -12.73 4.07 -4.78
CA CYS A 44 -13.93 3.90 -5.59
C CYS A 44 -14.32 5.17 -6.38
N THR A 45 -13.88 6.38 -5.97
CA THR A 45 -14.33 7.66 -6.56
C THR A 45 -14.13 7.75 -8.07
N PHE A 46 -13.08 7.12 -8.60
CA PHE A 46 -12.75 7.13 -10.04
C PHE A 46 -12.70 5.72 -10.63
N CYS A 47 -13.21 4.70 -9.92
CA CYS A 47 -13.14 3.32 -10.37
C CYS A 47 -14.26 3.03 -11.41
N PRO A 48 -13.93 2.65 -12.66
CA PRO A 48 -14.94 2.36 -13.67
C PRO A 48 -15.66 1.01 -13.43
N PHE A 49 -15.18 0.21 -12.48
CA PHE A 49 -15.70 -1.14 -12.19
C PHE A 49 -16.60 -1.19 -10.94
N GLN A 50 -17.04 -0.03 -10.43
CA GLN A 50 -17.86 0.04 -9.21
C GLN A 50 -19.14 -0.81 -9.32
N SER A 51 -19.79 -0.85 -10.48
CA SER A 51 -20.99 -1.66 -10.72
C SER A 51 -20.73 -3.17 -10.78
N VAL A 52 -19.47 -3.57 -11.01
CA VAL A 52 -19.06 -4.97 -11.13
C VAL A 52 -18.61 -5.52 -9.78
N CYS A 53 -17.84 -4.74 -9.00
CA CYS A 53 -17.26 -5.24 -7.76
C CYS A 53 -18.28 -5.42 -6.62
N GLN A 54 -19.44 -4.73 -6.68
CA GLN A 54 -20.51 -4.80 -5.66
C GLN A 54 -20.02 -4.49 -4.24
N PHE A 55 -18.95 -3.70 -4.10
CA PHE A 55 -18.45 -3.27 -2.80
C PHE A 55 -19.48 -2.37 -2.10
N ASP A 56 -19.95 -2.81 -0.94
CA ASP A 56 -20.89 -2.08 -0.10
C ASP A 56 -20.39 -2.08 1.35
N PRO A 57 -19.95 -0.92 1.89
CA PRO A 57 -19.41 -0.82 3.24
C PRO A 57 -20.46 -0.95 4.35
N THR A 58 -21.74 -1.05 4.02
CA THR A 58 -22.80 -1.33 5.01
C THR A 58 -22.93 -2.83 5.29
N LEU A 59 -22.33 -3.68 4.44
CA LEU A 59 -22.34 -5.13 4.61
C LEU A 59 -21.16 -5.60 5.47
N PRO A 60 -21.37 -6.55 6.39
CA PRO A 60 -20.29 -7.12 7.19
C PRO A 60 -19.18 -7.73 6.33
N GLY A 61 -17.93 -7.39 6.65
CA GLY A 61 -16.74 -7.90 5.96
C GLY A 61 -16.28 -7.06 4.75
N ASN A 62 -17.05 -6.04 4.36
CA ASN A 62 -16.71 -5.12 3.28
C ASN A 62 -16.17 -3.79 3.81
N ASP A 63 -15.06 -3.83 4.55
CA ASP A 63 -14.49 -2.62 5.12
C ASP A 63 -13.50 -1.95 4.16
N TYR A 64 -13.45 -0.62 4.21
CA TYR A 64 -12.37 0.12 3.58
C TYR A 64 -11.05 -0.18 4.29
N ARG A 65 -9.96 -0.24 3.51
CA ARG A 65 -8.61 -0.26 4.06
C ARG A 65 -8.14 1.16 4.32
N ASP A 66 -8.21 1.58 5.58
CA ASP A 66 -7.74 2.91 5.96
C ASP A 66 -6.23 3.02 5.79
N ILE A 67 -5.80 4.05 5.05
CA ILE A 67 -4.40 4.41 4.90
C ILE A 67 -4.13 5.60 5.82
N PRO A 68 -3.32 5.42 6.88
CA PRO A 68 -2.99 6.51 7.78
C PRO A 68 -2.22 7.60 7.04
N LYS A 69 -2.46 8.84 7.42
CA LYS A 69 -1.63 9.96 6.99
C LYS A 69 -0.25 9.80 7.62
N LEU A 70 0.77 9.86 6.78
CA LEU A 70 2.16 9.97 7.19
C LEU A 70 2.72 11.22 6.54
N ASP A 71 3.56 11.94 7.27
CA ASP A 71 4.45 12.90 6.63
C ASP A 71 5.62 12.18 5.93
N ASP A 72 6.42 12.96 5.20
CA ASP A 72 7.50 12.42 4.37
C ASP A 72 8.59 11.77 5.24
N ASP A 73 8.89 12.35 6.41
CA ASP A 73 9.94 11.87 7.32
C ASP A 73 9.50 10.56 8.00
N GLU A 74 8.25 10.47 8.44
CA GLU A 74 7.63 9.26 8.99
C GLU A 74 7.59 8.14 7.93
N ALA A 75 7.25 8.48 6.69
CA ALA A 75 7.21 7.51 5.60
C ALA A 75 8.62 6.98 5.29
N LEU A 76 9.61 7.86 5.21
CA LEU A 76 11.01 7.49 4.97
C LEU A 76 11.56 6.62 6.12
N GLN A 77 11.34 7.01 7.37
CA GLN A 77 11.78 6.22 8.52
C GLN A 77 11.21 4.80 8.48
N LYS A 78 9.92 4.63 8.15
CA LYS A 78 9.32 3.29 8.01
C LYS A 78 9.96 2.47 6.89
N MET A 79 10.34 3.09 5.77
CA MET A 79 11.04 2.39 4.70
C MET A 79 12.44 1.93 5.15
N MET A 80 13.16 2.78 5.88
CA MET A 80 14.47 2.46 6.45
C MET A 80 14.40 1.36 7.51
N ASP A 81 13.40 1.38 8.39
CA ASP A 81 13.18 0.33 9.39
C ASP A 81 12.90 -1.03 8.73
N LEU A 82 12.13 -1.04 7.64
CA LEU A 82 11.85 -2.24 6.86
C LEU A 82 13.12 -2.78 6.19
N ARG A 83 13.98 -1.89 5.68
CA ARG A 83 15.29 -2.26 5.12
C ARG A 83 16.19 -2.89 6.20
N ALA A 84 16.33 -2.25 7.35
CA ALA A 84 17.14 -2.75 8.46
C ALA A 84 16.67 -4.12 8.99
N LYS A 85 15.35 -4.33 9.11
CA LYS A 85 14.79 -5.63 9.52
C LYS A 85 15.17 -6.76 8.57
N ARG A 86 15.12 -6.51 7.25
CA ARG A 86 15.48 -7.50 6.24
C ARG A 86 16.97 -7.82 6.19
N GLU A 87 17.81 -6.87 6.56
CA GLU A 87 19.26 -7.08 6.68
C GLU A 87 19.62 -7.88 7.94
N GLY A 88 18.88 -7.68 9.03
CA GLY A 88 19.06 -8.45 10.28
C GLY A 88 18.47 -9.87 10.28
N GLU A 89 17.60 -10.20 9.31
CA GLU A 89 17.07 -11.55 9.09
C GLU A 89 17.98 -12.43 8.21
N LYS A 90 19.06 -11.87 7.65
CA LYS A 90 20.09 -12.60 6.90
C LYS A 90 21.23 -13.04 7.80
#